data_AF-A0A0G0U7V5-F1
#
_entry.id   AF-A0A0G0U7V5-F1
#
_cell.length_a   1.000
_cell.length_b   1.000
_cell.length_c   1.000
_cell.angle_alpha   90.00
_cell.angle_beta   90.00
_cell.angle_gamma   90.00
#
_symmetry.space_group_name_H-M   'P 1'
#
loop_
_entity.id
_entity.type
_entity.pdbx_description
1 polymer ?
#
loop_
_entity_poly.entity_id
_entity_poly.type
_entity_poly.pdbx_seq_one_letter_code
_entity_poly.pdbx_strand_id
1 'polypeptide(L)'
;MNKTAQAGIVSPLLLLALAAMGVLSFILVTQFAPFQKTEVAQLYPKEEPQAQIKTTGSGAPSGTHYNLNIIGAPKGKTASLTESSGHRIFVPLTGSCKIKLSMGDFAVLDGNCTDGPASFQLPSPDPDNDGITTYSVWVRALGKPGGKSTMTPCATYIDPTTGVAEEWCSTSQLVSVRTSGKQSFSDVSKLLLYVYVDLDGDGTIERYPLFDPTLQDYFWSYDNQGLKLLQMRFYPIPSNVN
;
A
#
# COMPACT_ATOMS: atom_id res chain seq x y z
N MET A 1 -61.08 -22.54 27.97
CA MET A 1 -61.96 -21.43 28.36
C MET A 1 -61.10 -20.20 28.61
N ASN A 2 -61.39 -19.10 27.89
CA ASN A 2 -60.96 -17.71 28.11
C ASN A 2 -59.46 -17.38 28.02
N LYS A 3 -59.00 -16.25 27.48
CA LYS A 3 -59.52 -15.22 26.56
C LYS A 3 -58.27 -14.35 26.27
N THR A 4 -58.07 -14.01 25.00
CA THR A 4 -57.12 -13.01 24.51
C THR A 4 -57.46 -11.60 25.06
N ALA A 5 -56.47 -10.73 25.26
CA ALA A 5 -56.49 -9.26 25.00
C ALA A 5 -55.49 -8.51 25.91
N GLN A 6 -54.94 -7.34 25.59
CA GLN A 6 -54.53 -6.65 24.36
C GLN A 6 -53.84 -5.35 24.86
N ALA A 7 -52.94 -4.79 24.05
CA ALA A 7 -52.26 -3.52 24.31
C ALA A 7 -53.21 -2.31 24.34
N GLY A 8 -52.82 -1.24 25.04
CA GLY A 8 -53.35 0.13 24.89
C GLY A 8 -52.18 1.10 25.10
N ILE A 9 -51.58 1.67 24.06
CA ILE A 9 -51.97 2.88 23.30
C ILE A 9 -52.10 4.11 24.20
N VAL A 10 -51.08 4.96 24.10
CA VAL A 10 -51.01 6.32 24.64
C VAL A 10 -51.83 7.24 23.73
N SER A 11 -52.71 8.07 24.30
CA SER A 11 -53.48 9.08 23.55
C SER A 11 -53.01 10.49 23.93
N PRO A 12 -52.67 11.38 22.97
CA PRO A 12 -52.02 12.65 23.23
C PRO A 12 -53.01 13.81 23.12
N LEU A 13 -53.70 14.20 24.19
CA LEU A 13 -54.45 15.47 24.27
C LEU A 13 -55.13 15.59 25.64
N LEU A 14 -54.47 16.25 26.61
CA LEU A 14 -55.22 17.01 27.61
C LEU A 14 -54.48 18.31 27.91
N LEU A 15 -55.00 19.33 27.23
CA LEU A 15 -54.66 20.73 27.21
C LEU A 15 -54.89 21.41 28.59
N LEU A 16 -53.94 22.27 28.96
CA LEU A 16 -54.11 23.68 29.39
C LEU A 16 -55.18 24.07 30.45
N ALA A 17 -54.71 24.68 31.56
CA ALA A 17 -54.84 26.13 31.90
C ALA A 17 -55.29 26.47 33.34
N LEU A 18 -54.78 27.64 33.80
CA LEU A 18 -55.21 28.55 34.90
C LEU A 18 -54.68 28.25 36.32
N ALA A 19 -54.27 29.20 37.18
CA ALA A 19 -54.01 30.64 37.09
C ALA A 19 -53.45 31.16 38.45
N ALA A 20 -52.57 32.17 38.37
CA ALA A 20 -52.53 33.40 39.18
C ALA A 20 -52.08 33.44 40.68
N MET A 21 -51.17 34.41 40.91
CA MET A 21 -50.94 35.31 42.08
C MET A 21 -50.10 34.86 43.29
N GLY A 22 -49.08 35.68 43.63
CA GLY A 22 -48.62 35.86 45.02
C GLY A 22 -47.11 36.05 45.22
N VAL A 23 -46.66 37.31 45.22
CA VAL A 23 -45.29 37.78 45.49
C VAL A 23 -44.96 37.67 46.98
N LEU A 24 -43.78 37.17 47.39
CA LEU A 24 -42.87 37.84 48.35
C LEU A 24 -41.52 37.12 48.56
N SER A 25 -40.46 37.87 48.28
CA SER A 25 -39.13 37.91 48.94
C SER A 25 -38.27 36.64 49.05
N PHE A 26 -37.14 36.63 48.31
CA PHE A 26 -35.79 36.54 48.89
C PHE A 26 -34.77 37.03 47.87
N ILE A 27 -34.11 38.16 48.15
CA ILE A 27 -32.93 38.62 47.41
C ILE A 27 -31.76 37.78 47.90
N LEU A 28 -31.16 36.98 47.01
CA LEU A 28 -29.80 36.48 47.22
C LEU A 28 -28.96 36.85 46.01
N VAL A 29 -27.95 37.67 46.29
CA VAL A 29 -26.89 38.07 45.37
C VAL A 29 -26.10 36.81 44.98
N THR A 30 -26.00 36.51 43.68
CA THR A 30 -24.92 35.68 43.16
C THR A 30 -24.30 36.38 41.96
N GLN A 31 -23.04 36.77 42.16
CA GLN A 31 -22.18 37.41 41.19
C GLN A 31 -21.96 36.51 39.97
N PHE A 32 -21.81 37.14 38.81
CA PHE A 32 -21.34 36.51 37.59
C PHE A 32 -19.95 35.90 37.79
N ALA A 33 -19.82 34.60 37.52
CA ALA A 33 -18.55 34.05 37.06
C ALA A 33 -18.69 33.77 35.55
N PRO A 34 -17.89 34.40 34.69
CA PRO A 34 -17.84 34.01 33.28
C PRO A 34 -17.27 32.59 33.20
N PHE A 35 -17.98 31.72 32.49
CA PHE A 35 -17.54 30.37 32.17
C PHE A 35 -16.23 30.47 31.37
N GLN A 36 -15.08 30.28 32.02
CA GLN A 36 -13.81 30.16 31.32
C GLN A 36 -13.85 28.86 30.51
N LYS A 37 -13.80 28.96 29.19
CA LYS A 37 -13.48 27.83 28.32
C LYS A 37 -12.08 27.37 28.70
N THR A 38 -11.98 26.30 29.46
CA THR A 38 -10.73 25.56 29.63
C THR A 38 -10.34 25.03 28.25
N GLU A 39 -9.23 25.53 27.73
CA GLU A 39 -8.65 25.16 26.45
C GLU A 39 -8.08 23.75 26.57
N VAL A 40 -8.84 22.75 26.11
CA VAL A 40 -8.45 21.32 26.13
C VAL A 40 -7.45 20.98 25.00
N ALA A 41 -6.73 21.96 24.48
CA ALA A 41 -5.93 21.84 23.26
C ALA A 41 -4.54 21.19 23.44
N GLN A 42 -4.25 20.60 24.61
CA GLN A 42 -2.89 20.12 24.93
C GLN A 42 -2.77 18.59 25.14
N LEU A 43 -3.83 17.81 24.91
CA LEU A 43 -3.79 16.35 25.03
C LEU A 43 -3.79 15.58 23.71
N TYR A 44 -3.85 16.28 22.58
CA TYR A 44 -3.66 15.68 21.27
C TYR A 44 -2.29 16.10 20.74
N PRO A 45 -1.37 15.15 20.49
CA PRO A 45 -0.19 15.44 19.70
C PRO A 45 -0.64 16.10 18.40
N LYS A 46 -0.10 17.29 18.14
CA LYS A 46 -0.28 17.98 16.85
C LYS A 46 0.19 17.02 15.76
N GLU A 47 -0.71 16.60 14.87
CA GLU A 47 -0.30 15.89 13.66
C GLU A 47 0.83 16.69 13.01
N GLU A 48 2.01 16.09 12.93
CA GLU A 48 3.12 16.68 12.19
C GLU A 48 2.65 16.88 10.74
N PRO A 49 2.80 18.08 10.15
CA PRO A 49 2.44 18.30 8.77
C PRO A 49 3.24 17.34 7.90
N GLN A 50 2.60 16.32 7.33
CA GLN A 50 3.23 15.49 6.31
C GLN A 50 3.71 16.42 5.20
N ALA A 51 5.03 16.41 4.94
CA ALA A 51 5.62 17.22 3.90
C ALA A 51 4.88 16.93 2.58
N GLN A 52 4.21 17.94 2.03
CA GLN A 52 3.47 17.77 0.78
C GLN A 52 4.43 17.28 -0.31
N ILE A 53 4.20 16.07 -0.80
CA ILE A 53 5.00 15.47 -1.88
C ILE A 53 4.85 16.36 -3.12
N LYS A 54 5.90 17.11 -3.43
CA LYS A 54 5.92 17.95 -4.64
C LYS A 54 6.00 17.04 -5.86
N THR A 55 4.88 16.89 -6.57
CA THR A 55 4.81 16.09 -7.79
C THR A 55 5.35 16.86 -8.99
N THR A 56 6.11 16.17 -9.85
CA THR A 56 6.55 16.70 -11.15
C THR A 56 5.43 16.62 -12.18
N GLY A 57 5.60 17.27 -13.34
CA GLY A 57 4.68 17.11 -14.48
C GLY A 57 4.53 15.67 -15.00
N SER A 58 5.32 14.71 -14.49
CA SER A 58 5.21 13.28 -14.81
C SER A 58 4.40 12.47 -13.78
N GLY A 59 3.85 13.09 -12.74
CA GLY A 59 3.07 12.44 -11.68
C GLY A 59 3.91 11.91 -10.51
N ALA A 60 5.21 11.62 -10.73
CA ALA A 60 6.10 11.17 -9.67
C ALA A 60 6.58 12.32 -8.77
N PRO A 61 6.98 12.02 -7.52
CA PRO A 61 7.68 12.95 -6.62
C PRO A 61 8.90 13.59 -7.28
N SER A 62 9.25 14.79 -6.83
CA SER A 62 10.53 15.44 -7.15
C SER A 62 11.60 15.05 -6.13
N GLY A 63 12.86 14.96 -6.55
CA GLY A 63 14.00 14.69 -5.67
C GLY A 63 14.82 13.48 -6.07
N THR A 64 15.79 13.13 -5.22
CA THR A 64 16.64 11.95 -5.38
C THR A 64 15.80 10.68 -5.39
N HIS A 65 16.12 9.78 -6.31
CA HIS A 65 15.49 8.47 -6.42
C HIS A 65 16.42 7.48 -7.10
N TYR A 66 16.27 6.20 -6.77
CA TYR A 66 16.82 5.13 -7.59
C TYR A 66 15.89 4.87 -8.78
N ASN A 67 16.44 4.62 -9.97
CA ASN A 67 15.66 4.27 -11.15
C ASN A 67 15.94 2.82 -11.53
N LEU A 68 14.90 2.04 -11.80
CA LEU A 68 15.01 0.69 -12.36
C LEU A 68 14.17 0.61 -13.63
N ASN A 69 14.74 0.07 -14.70
CA ASN A 69 14.03 -0.16 -15.96
C ASN A 69 13.85 -1.66 -16.20
N ILE A 70 12.62 -2.15 -16.28
CA ILE A 70 12.32 -3.51 -16.74
C ILE A 70 12.02 -3.45 -18.23
N ILE A 71 12.87 -4.08 -19.05
CA ILE A 71 12.89 -3.92 -20.51
C ILE A 71 12.51 -5.24 -21.19
N GLY A 72 11.41 -5.23 -21.95
CA GLY A 72 10.97 -6.37 -22.74
C GLY A 72 11.89 -6.62 -23.94
N ALA A 73 12.62 -7.72 -23.93
CA ALA A 73 13.57 -8.10 -24.96
C ALA A 73 12.95 -9.13 -25.93
N PRO A 74 12.88 -8.84 -27.25
CA PRO A 74 12.32 -9.78 -28.23
C PRO A 74 13.22 -10.99 -28.50
N LYS A 75 14.49 -10.89 -28.14
CA LYS A 75 15.48 -11.97 -28.19
C LYS A 75 16.23 -11.97 -26.87
N GLY A 76 16.57 -13.17 -26.40
CA GLY A 76 17.36 -13.33 -25.18
C GLY A 76 18.69 -12.56 -25.25
N LYS A 77 19.14 -12.10 -24.10
CA LYS A 77 20.45 -11.47 -23.94
C LYS A 77 21.48 -12.55 -23.70
N THR A 78 22.63 -12.42 -24.36
CA THR A 78 23.76 -13.35 -24.28
C THR A 78 24.94 -12.80 -23.49
N ALA A 79 24.96 -11.50 -23.21
CA ALA A 79 25.93 -10.89 -22.32
C ALA A 79 25.57 -11.26 -20.87
N SER A 80 26.55 -11.64 -20.06
CA SER A 80 26.35 -11.73 -18.61
C SER A 80 26.07 -10.31 -18.10
N LEU A 81 24.89 -10.14 -17.50
CA LEU A 81 24.44 -8.88 -16.88
C LEU A 81 24.45 -8.98 -15.36
N THR A 82 25.26 -9.90 -14.84
CA THR A 82 25.54 -10.08 -13.41
C THR A 82 26.38 -8.90 -12.91
N GLU A 83 26.05 -8.35 -11.74
CA GLU A 83 26.67 -7.15 -11.15
C GLU A 83 26.67 -5.93 -12.09
N SER A 84 25.68 -5.82 -12.98
CA SER A 84 25.64 -4.73 -13.94
C SER A 84 25.12 -3.43 -13.29
N SER A 85 25.89 -2.34 -13.40
CA SER A 85 25.49 -1.00 -12.96
C SER A 85 24.39 -0.35 -13.82
N GLY A 86 23.79 -1.10 -14.76
CA GLY A 86 22.91 -0.56 -15.79
C GLY A 86 21.51 -0.16 -15.32
N HIS A 87 21.17 -0.39 -14.04
CA HIS A 87 19.86 -0.05 -13.46
C HIS A 87 18.69 -0.60 -14.30
N ARG A 88 18.89 -1.77 -14.88
CA ARG A 88 17.99 -2.36 -15.88
C ARG A 88 17.98 -3.87 -15.77
N ILE A 89 16.79 -4.44 -15.90
CA ILE A 89 16.56 -5.89 -16.00
C ILE A 89 15.89 -6.14 -17.34
N PHE A 90 16.44 -7.06 -18.14
CA PHE A 90 15.82 -7.54 -19.35
C PHE A 90 14.97 -8.75 -19.07
N VAL A 91 13.73 -8.73 -19.54
CA VAL A 91 12.76 -9.83 -19.42
C VAL A 91 12.33 -10.26 -20.82
N PRO A 92 11.79 -11.48 -21.00
CA PRO A 92 11.18 -11.86 -22.27
C PRO A 92 10.15 -10.82 -22.70
N LEU A 93 10.09 -10.49 -24.00
CA LEU A 93 9.06 -9.57 -24.50
C LEU A 93 7.64 -10.16 -24.31
N THR A 94 7.54 -11.48 -24.40
CA THR A 94 6.35 -12.26 -24.07
C THR A 94 6.76 -13.45 -23.23
N GLY A 95 6.11 -13.65 -22.08
CA GLY A 95 6.39 -14.73 -21.15
C GLY A 95 6.77 -14.23 -19.75
N SER A 96 7.02 -15.17 -18.85
CA SER A 96 7.24 -14.92 -17.43
C SER A 96 8.71 -14.99 -17.02
N CYS A 97 9.03 -14.32 -15.92
CA CYS A 97 10.34 -14.22 -15.32
C CYS A 97 10.19 -14.08 -13.80
N LYS A 98 11.10 -14.70 -13.02
CA LYS A 98 11.23 -14.41 -11.58
C LYS A 98 12.36 -13.39 -11.38
N ILE A 99 12.07 -12.29 -10.72
CA ILE A 99 13.08 -11.31 -10.26
C ILE A 99 13.27 -11.54 -8.77
N LYS A 100 14.32 -12.27 -8.38
CA LYS A 100 14.64 -12.56 -6.98
C LYS A 100 14.99 -11.28 -6.24
N LEU A 101 14.53 -11.18 -5.00
CA LEU A 101 14.73 -10.02 -4.14
C LEU A 101 15.66 -10.38 -2.99
N SER A 102 16.64 -9.53 -2.74
CA SER A 102 17.50 -9.62 -1.56
C SER A 102 17.53 -8.29 -0.82
N MET A 103 17.72 -8.35 0.49
CA MET A 103 17.79 -7.15 1.32
C MET A 103 19.14 -6.44 1.14
N GLY A 104 19.12 -5.11 1.01
CA GLY A 104 20.30 -4.23 1.01
C GLY A 104 20.10 -2.97 0.18
N ASP A 105 21.17 -2.32 -0.23
CA ASP A 105 21.06 -1.11 -1.06
C ASP A 105 20.46 -1.41 -2.44
N PHE A 106 19.82 -0.41 -3.06
CA PHE A 106 19.24 -0.60 -4.40
C PHE A 106 20.29 -0.95 -5.43
N ALA A 107 20.27 -2.20 -5.93
CA ALA A 107 21.23 -2.69 -6.90
C ALA A 107 20.62 -3.77 -7.80
N VAL A 108 20.99 -3.77 -9.09
CA VAL A 108 20.67 -4.90 -9.98
C VAL A 108 21.83 -5.89 -9.88
N LEU A 109 21.58 -7.01 -9.21
CA LEU A 109 22.57 -8.08 -9.02
C LEU A 109 22.63 -9.00 -10.26
N ASP A 110 21.49 -9.22 -10.90
CA ASP A 110 21.44 -9.84 -12.23
C ASP A 110 20.37 -9.18 -13.10
N GLY A 111 20.82 -8.56 -14.18
CA GLY A 111 19.98 -7.86 -15.15
C GLY A 111 19.43 -8.74 -16.27
N ASN A 112 19.72 -10.04 -16.31
CA ASN A 112 19.22 -10.93 -17.37
C ASN A 112 18.17 -11.88 -16.82
N CYS A 113 16.92 -11.70 -17.22
CA CYS A 113 15.85 -12.66 -16.94
C CYS A 113 15.44 -13.48 -18.17
N THR A 114 16.27 -13.48 -19.21
CA THR A 114 16.00 -14.22 -20.45
C THR A 114 16.80 -15.52 -20.54
N ASP A 115 17.72 -15.73 -19.60
CA ASP A 115 18.56 -16.93 -19.41
C ASP A 115 18.34 -17.58 -18.03
N GLY A 116 17.41 -17.08 -17.22
CA GLY A 116 17.12 -17.54 -15.87
C GLY A 116 16.38 -16.48 -15.07
N PRO A 117 16.29 -16.62 -13.73
CA PRO A 117 15.82 -15.56 -12.85
C PRO A 117 16.80 -14.38 -12.82
N ALA A 118 16.28 -13.16 -12.90
CA ALA A 118 17.02 -11.95 -12.56
C ALA A 118 17.08 -11.75 -11.04
N SER A 119 17.92 -10.81 -10.58
CA SER A 119 18.05 -10.50 -9.15
C SER A 119 18.17 -8.99 -8.91
N PHE A 120 17.42 -8.50 -7.93
CA PHE A 120 17.39 -7.10 -7.53
C PHE A 120 17.50 -7.00 -6.00
N GLN A 121 18.33 -6.07 -5.53
CA GLN A 121 18.51 -5.76 -4.12
C GLN A 121 17.75 -4.49 -3.76
N LEU A 122 17.09 -4.48 -2.60
CA LEU A 122 16.31 -3.36 -2.08
C LEU A 122 16.27 -3.37 -0.54
N PRO A 123 16.14 -2.21 0.13
CA PRO A 123 16.06 -2.16 1.58
C PRO A 123 14.75 -2.78 2.08
N SER A 124 14.71 -3.13 3.37
CA SER A 124 13.45 -3.47 4.03
C SER A 124 12.48 -2.29 3.92
N PRO A 125 11.31 -2.49 3.28
CA PRO A 125 10.39 -1.41 2.99
C PRO A 125 9.66 -0.93 4.23
N ASP A 126 9.45 -1.77 5.24
CA ASP A 126 8.65 -1.47 6.43
C ASP A 126 9.13 -2.37 7.57
N PRO A 127 10.29 -2.02 8.19
CA PRO A 127 10.93 -2.86 9.19
C PRO A 127 10.13 -2.97 10.51
N ASP A 128 9.23 -2.02 10.75
CA ASP A 128 8.38 -1.98 11.95
C ASP A 128 6.99 -2.62 11.69
N ASN A 129 6.70 -3.00 10.44
CA ASN A 129 5.42 -3.52 9.95
C ASN A 129 4.20 -2.69 10.40
N ASP A 130 4.34 -1.37 10.41
CA ASP A 130 3.29 -0.42 10.83
C ASP A 130 2.46 0.10 9.64
N GLY A 131 2.81 -0.32 8.41
CA GLY A 131 2.19 0.10 7.17
C GLY A 131 2.68 1.45 6.67
N ILE A 132 3.78 1.98 7.22
CA ILE A 132 4.46 3.19 6.76
C ILE A 132 5.82 2.79 6.19
N THR A 133 5.96 2.89 4.87
CA THR A 133 7.20 2.44 4.23
C THR A 133 8.37 3.40 4.45
N THR A 134 9.62 2.92 4.41
CA THR A 134 10.84 3.74 4.44
C THR A 134 11.12 4.41 3.09
N TYR A 135 10.54 3.89 2.01
CA TYR A 135 10.59 4.44 0.66
C TYR A 135 9.31 4.11 -0.12
N SER A 136 9.06 4.85 -1.21
CA SER A 136 7.90 4.64 -2.08
C SER A 136 8.32 4.23 -3.48
N VAL A 137 7.51 3.39 -4.12
CA VAL A 137 7.76 2.85 -5.47
C VAL A 137 6.75 3.42 -6.45
N TRP A 138 7.27 4.06 -7.49
CA TRP A 138 6.48 4.73 -8.51
C TRP A 138 6.76 4.13 -9.88
N VAL A 139 5.72 3.76 -10.62
CA VAL A 139 5.88 3.09 -11.92
C VAL A 139 5.12 3.75 -13.04
N ARG A 140 5.63 3.62 -14.26
CA ARG A 140 4.90 3.92 -15.50
C ARG A 140 5.33 3.02 -16.65
N ALA A 141 4.38 2.71 -17.53
CA ALA A 141 4.64 1.99 -18.76
C ALA A 141 5.12 2.96 -19.86
N LEU A 142 6.15 2.60 -20.63
CA LEU A 142 6.73 3.41 -21.71
C LEU A 142 7.00 2.58 -22.97
N GLY A 143 7.46 3.25 -24.03
CA GLY A 143 7.76 2.65 -25.34
C GLY A 143 6.55 2.59 -26.27
N LYS A 144 6.52 1.59 -27.16
CA LYS A 144 5.44 1.40 -28.14
C LYS A 144 4.13 0.99 -27.45
N PRO A 145 2.98 1.64 -27.75
CA PRO A 145 1.67 1.24 -27.26
C PRO A 145 1.23 -0.18 -27.60
N GLY A 146 0.35 -0.73 -26.75
CA GLY A 146 -0.30 -2.02 -26.93
C GLY A 146 0.27 -3.17 -26.09
N GLY A 147 1.37 -2.94 -25.38
CA GLY A 147 1.95 -3.93 -24.46
C GLY A 147 1.40 -3.79 -23.04
N LYS A 148 1.36 -4.91 -22.31
CA LYS A 148 1.06 -4.92 -20.87
C LYS A 148 2.01 -5.87 -20.12
N SER A 149 2.11 -5.68 -18.82
CA SER A 149 2.77 -6.62 -17.91
C SER A 149 2.01 -6.72 -16.60
N THR A 150 2.23 -7.83 -15.90
CA THR A 150 1.82 -8.01 -14.51
C THR A 150 3.04 -8.31 -13.65
N MET A 151 3.04 -7.80 -12.42
CA MET A 151 4.10 -8.05 -11.46
C MET A 151 3.49 -8.32 -10.08
N THR A 152 3.79 -9.49 -9.52
CA THR A 152 3.20 -9.98 -8.27
C THR A 152 4.31 -10.33 -7.28
N PRO A 153 4.33 -9.75 -6.07
CA PRO A 153 5.21 -10.20 -5.00
C PRO A 153 4.88 -11.63 -4.58
N CYS A 154 5.89 -12.46 -4.46
CA CYS A 154 5.78 -13.83 -4.01
C CYS A 154 6.93 -14.14 -3.03
N ALA A 155 6.73 -15.15 -2.20
CA ALA A 155 7.73 -15.64 -1.25
C ALA A 155 7.46 -17.11 -0.93
N THR A 156 8.41 -17.74 -0.25
CA THR A 156 8.27 -19.09 0.29
C THR A 156 7.84 -19.01 1.74
N TYR A 157 6.76 -19.70 2.09
CA TYR A 157 6.39 -20.02 3.46
C TYR A 157 6.92 -21.41 3.80
N ILE A 158 7.49 -21.57 5.01
CA ILE A 158 7.84 -22.88 5.54
C ILE A 158 6.86 -23.17 6.68
N ASP A 159 5.99 -24.16 6.49
CA ASP A 159 5.06 -24.59 7.52
C ASP A 159 5.86 -25.03 8.77
N PRO A 160 5.66 -24.39 9.94
CA PRO A 160 6.44 -24.68 11.14
C PRO A 160 6.11 -26.06 11.76
N THR A 161 4.97 -26.64 11.39
CA THR A 161 4.52 -27.96 11.86
C THR A 161 5.06 -29.07 10.98
N THR A 162 5.00 -28.90 9.65
CA THR A 162 5.36 -29.96 8.68
C THR A 162 6.76 -29.79 8.09
N GLY A 163 7.34 -28.58 8.15
CA GLY A 163 8.60 -28.22 7.50
C GLY A 163 8.53 -28.14 5.98
N VAL A 164 7.33 -28.19 5.39
CA VAL A 164 7.13 -28.12 3.95
C VAL A 164 7.27 -26.67 3.47
N ALA A 165 8.05 -26.47 2.41
CA ALA A 165 8.22 -25.18 1.75
C ALA A 165 7.19 -25.03 0.63
N GLU A 166 6.42 -23.94 0.67
CA GLU A 166 5.39 -23.62 -0.31
C GLU A 166 5.58 -22.21 -0.86
N GLU A 167 5.42 -22.06 -2.17
CA GLU A 167 5.48 -20.76 -2.83
C GLU A 167 4.11 -20.09 -2.78
N TRP A 168 4.05 -18.93 -2.16
CA TRP A 168 2.86 -18.10 -2.04
C TRP A 168 3.05 -16.80 -2.81
N CYS A 169 2.11 -16.49 -3.68
CA CYS A 169 2.07 -15.22 -4.39
C CYS A 169 0.93 -14.35 -3.85
N SER A 170 1.19 -13.06 -3.76
CA SER A 170 0.22 -12.11 -3.25
C SER A 170 -1.08 -12.12 -4.05
N THR A 171 -2.20 -11.97 -3.33
CA THR A 171 -3.52 -11.68 -3.90
C THR A 171 -3.60 -10.31 -4.58
N SER A 172 -2.63 -9.42 -4.32
CA SER A 172 -2.48 -8.12 -4.98
C SER A 172 -1.34 -8.14 -5.99
N GLN A 173 -1.51 -7.43 -7.11
CA GLN A 173 -0.52 -7.35 -8.17
C GLN A 173 -0.53 -6.00 -8.87
N LEU A 174 0.62 -5.61 -9.42
CA LEU A 174 0.71 -4.49 -10.36
C LEU A 174 0.31 -4.95 -11.75
N VAL A 175 -0.68 -4.28 -12.35
CA VAL A 175 -0.96 -4.38 -13.79
C VAL A 175 -0.52 -3.09 -14.47
N SER A 176 0.41 -3.19 -15.42
CA SER A 176 0.92 -2.03 -16.17
C SER A 176 0.57 -2.16 -17.65
N VAL A 177 -0.12 -1.16 -18.20
CA VAL A 177 -0.54 -1.15 -19.61
C VAL A 177 0.03 0.08 -20.29
N ARG A 178 0.70 -0.10 -21.42
CA ARG A 178 1.14 1.02 -22.27
C ARG A 178 0.02 1.42 -23.23
N THR A 179 -0.74 2.44 -22.84
CA THR A 179 -1.72 3.10 -23.73
C THR A 179 -1.04 4.11 -24.65
N SER A 180 -1.77 4.77 -25.54
CA SER A 180 -1.24 5.87 -26.37
C SER A 180 -1.09 7.17 -25.57
N GLY A 181 -0.26 8.10 -26.05
CA GLY A 181 -0.07 9.41 -25.42
C GLY A 181 0.92 9.41 -24.25
N LYS A 182 0.84 10.46 -23.42
CA LYS A 182 1.69 10.65 -22.24
C LYS A 182 1.35 9.63 -21.17
N GLN A 183 2.36 9.14 -20.47
CA GLN A 183 2.20 8.22 -19.33
C GLN A 183 2.75 8.90 -18.09
N SER A 184 1.96 8.83 -17.02
CA SER A 184 2.31 9.37 -15.71
C SER A 184 2.67 8.22 -14.77
N PHE A 185 3.47 8.54 -13.76
CA PHE A 185 3.76 7.60 -12.69
C PHE A 185 2.58 7.46 -11.74
N SER A 186 2.43 6.27 -11.18
CA SER A 186 1.54 5.97 -10.06
C SER A 186 2.35 5.36 -8.91
N ASP A 187 2.00 5.70 -7.67
CA ASP A 187 2.49 5.01 -6.48
C ASP A 187 1.92 3.58 -6.45
N VAL A 188 2.81 2.61 -6.31
CA VAL A 188 2.49 1.17 -6.25
C VAL A 188 3.15 0.50 -5.05
N SER A 189 3.56 1.28 -4.05
CA SER A 189 4.20 0.78 -2.82
C SER A 189 3.36 -0.32 -2.18
N LYS A 190 2.04 -0.08 -2.06
CA LYS A 190 1.08 -1.07 -1.54
C LYS A 190 1.03 -2.37 -2.33
N LEU A 191 1.33 -2.36 -3.63
CA LEU A 191 1.22 -3.53 -4.51
C LEU A 191 2.51 -4.34 -4.64
N LEU A 192 3.68 -3.70 -4.47
CA LEU A 192 4.97 -4.31 -4.77
C LEU A 192 5.86 -4.54 -3.55
N LEU A 193 5.60 -3.85 -2.44
CA LEU A 193 6.42 -3.93 -1.22
C LEU A 193 5.83 -4.85 -0.15
N TYR A 194 4.74 -5.55 -0.47
CA TYR A 194 4.03 -6.41 0.47
C TYR A 194 3.53 -7.68 -0.23
N VAL A 195 3.51 -8.77 0.53
CA VAL A 195 2.86 -10.04 0.18
C VAL A 195 1.56 -10.13 0.99
N TYR A 196 0.43 -10.09 0.28
CA TYR A 196 -0.90 -10.30 0.86
C TYR A 196 -1.38 -11.73 0.63
N VAL A 197 -1.45 -12.52 1.69
CA VAL A 197 -1.74 -13.97 1.65
C VAL A 197 -2.52 -14.36 2.90
N ASP A 198 -3.25 -15.48 2.80
CA ASP A 198 -3.94 -16.14 3.92
C ASP A 198 -3.14 -17.42 4.22
N LEU A 199 -2.22 -17.36 5.19
CA LEU A 199 -1.28 -18.48 5.43
C LEU A 199 -1.89 -19.61 6.26
N ASP A 200 -2.88 -19.33 7.10
CA ASP A 200 -3.51 -20.32 7.98
C ASP A 200 -4.85 -20.84 7.44
N GLY A 201 -5.35 -20.25 6.35
CA GLY A 201 -6.56 -20.67 5.65
C GLY A 201 -7.84 -20.27 6.38
N ASP A 202 -7.79 -19.25 7.24
CA ASP A 202 -8.97 -18.79 8.00
C ASP A 202 -9.90 -17.87 7.18
N GLY A 203 -9.47 -17.48 5.98
CA GLY A 203 -10.20 -16.59 5.06
C GLY A 203 -9.88 -15.11 5.22
N THR A 204 -9.01 -14.75 6.16
CA THR A 204 -8.47 -13.40 6.36
C THR A 204 -7.18 -13.26 5.57
N ILE A 205 -6.95 -12.07 5.00
CA ILE A 205 -5.71 -11.80 4.28
C ILE A 205 -4.78 -11.04 5.22
N GLU A 206 -3.62 -11.62 5.50
CA GLU A 206 -2.53 -10.97 6.20
C GLU A 206 -1.65 -10.16 5.25
N ARG A 207 -0.95 -9.17 5.81
CA ARG A 207 0.01 -8.33 5.10
C ARG A 207 1.41 -8.57 5.68
N TYR A 208 2.32 -9.04 4.85
CA TYR A 208 3.74 -9.18 5.18
C TYR A 208 4.57 -8.22 4.32
N PRO A 209 5.34 -7.29 4.90
CA PRO A 209 6.29 -6.51 4.13
C PRO A 209 7.35 -7.42 3.50
N LEU A 210 7.97 -6.98 2.41
CA LEU A 210 9.12 -7.73 1.87
C LEU A 210 10.19 -7.87 2.96
N PHE A 211 10.77 -9.07 3.07
CA PHE A 211 11.74 -9.46 4.09
C PHE A 211 11.20 -9.55 5.52
N ASP A 212 9.87 -9.66 5.69
CA ASP A 212 9.29 -10.15 6.95
C ASP A 212 9.82 -11.57 7.26
N PRO A 213 10.22 -11.85 8.51
CA PRO A 213 10.82 -13.14 8.89
C PRO A 213 9.85 -14.34 8.79
N THR A 214 8.55 -14.12 8.66
CA THR A 214 7.56 -15.20 8.46
C THR A 214 7.69 -15.87 7.07
N LEU A 215 8.26 -15.17 6.09
CA LEU A 215 8.48 -15.70 4.73
C LEU A 215 9.95 -15.56 4.32
N GLN A 216 10.38 -16.30 3.30
CA GLN A 216 11.73 -16.25 2.76
C GLN A 216 11.73 -16.31 1.22
N ASP A 217 12.91 -16.24 0.60
CA ASP A 217 13.07 -16.38 -0.86
C ASP A 217 12.19 -15.45 -1.70
N TYR A 218 12.00 -14.21 -1.24
CA TYR A 218 11.16 -13.22 -1.90
C TYR A 218 11.54 -13.01 -3.38
N PHE A 219 10.54 -12.89 -4.25
CA PHE A 219 10.72 -12.54 -5.65
C PHE A 219 9.51 -11.77 -6.20
N TRP A 220 9.72 -10.96 -7.23
CA TRP A 220 8.63 -10.48 -8.08
C TRP A 220 8.44 -11.45 -9.24
N SER A 221 7.26 -12.06 -9.33
CA SER A 221 6.81 -12.79 -10.51
C SER A 221 6.38 -11.78 -11.58
N TYR A 222 7.14 -11.68 -12.67
CA TYR A 222 6.89 -10.73 -13.76
C TYR A 222 6.42 -11.47 -15.01
N ASP A 223 5.17 -11.26 -15.42
CA ASP A 223 4.65 -11.74 -16.71
C ASP A 223 4.56 -10.58 -17.70
N ASN A 224 5.24 -10.74 -18.83
CA ASN A 224 5.24 -9.74 -19.90
C ASN A 224 4.38 -10.17 -21.07
N GLN A 225 3.54 -9.26 -21.55
CA GLN A 225 2.70 -9.43 -22.72
C GLN A 225 2.92 -8.24 -23.67
N GLY A 226 4.16 -8.12 -24.15
CA GLY A 226 4.55 -7.15 -25.15
C GLY A 226 4.93 -5.77 -24.62
N LEU A 227 4.94 -5.52 -23.29
CA LEU A 227 5.38 -4.25 -22.75
C LEU A 227 6.88 -4.04 -23.03
N LYS A 228 7.22 -2.85 -23.53
CA LYS A 228 8.59 -2.51 -23.94
C LYS A 228 9.45 -2.04 -22.78
N LEU A 229 8.88 -1.20 -21.92
CA LEU A 229 9.57 -0.62 -20.79
C LEU A 229 8.57 -0.39 -19.66
N LEU A 230 8.80 -1.00 -18.51
CA LEU A 230 8.28 -0.53 -17.23
C LEU A 230 9.38 0.28 -16.55
N GLN A 231 9.17 1.58 -16.39
CA GLN A 231 10.08 2.43 -15.64
C GLN A 231 9.60 2.51 -14.20
N MET A 232 10.50 2.21 -13.26
CA MET A 232 10.27 2.26 -11.83
C MET A 232 11.19 3.28 -11.18
N ARG A 233 10.71 3.93 -10.12
CA ARG A 233 11.47 4.87 -9.31
C ARG A 233 11.23 4.61 -7.83
N PHE A 234 12.30 4.61 -7.06
CA PHE A 234 12.27 4.40 -5.61
C PHE A 234 12.69 5.70 -4.94
N TYR A 235 11.77 6.34 -4.22
CA TYR A 235 12.00 7.61 -3.56
C TYR A 235 12.15 7.38 -2.05
N PRO A 236 13.13 8.01 -1.37
CA PRO A 236 13.30 7.93 0.08
C PRO A 236 12.26 8.81 0.80
N ILE A 237 10.99 8.56 0.50
CA ILE A 237 9.83 9.18 1.12
C ILE A 237 8.81 8.06 1.40
N PRO A 238 8.14 8.08 2.56
CA PRO A 238 7.22 7.04 2.96
C PRO A 238 5.93 7.07 2.13
N SER A 239 5.29 5.91 2.02
CA SER A 239 3.88 5.76 1.65
C SER A 239 3.14 5.08 2.79
N ASN A 240 1.97 5.61 3.16
CA ASN A 240 1.05 4.94 4.08
C ASN A 240 0.21 3.93 3.27
N VAL A 241 0.32 2.64 3.61
CA VAL A 241 -0.34 1.55 2.90
C VAL A 241 -1.46 0.88 3.70
N ASN A 242 -1.79 1.41 4.87
CA ASN A 242 -2.93 0.95 5.67
C ASN A 242 -4.27 1.08 4.91
#